data_AF-Q4TT85-F1
#
_entry.id   AF-Q4TT85-F1
#
_cell.length_a   1.000
_cell.length_b   1.000
_cell.length_c   1.000
_cell.angle_alpha   90.00
_cell.angle_beta   90.00
_cell.angle_gamma   90.00
#
_symmetry.space_group_name_H-M   'P 1'
#
loop_
_entity.id
_entity.type
_entity.pdbx_description
1 polymer ?
#
loop_
_entity_poly.entity_id
_entity_poly.type
_entity_poly.pdbx_seq_one_letter_code
_entity_poly.pdbx_strand_id
1 'polypeptide(L)'
;MSFFSCYPGFSSENSTSSNSSPPALEEQLLQKSKTSERKSQNISVAELNFLNGRFGAISATAQLEVLDEKIKIWKKLEHIAIAELNLMSLNLVHEVRANTGKSFEGVTGIMKQQVALAEKSMQIVDQNLLEAVMNRNLVEIKCFEIICSFLI
;
A
#
# COMPACT_ATOMS: atom_id res chain seq x y z
N MET A 1 -24.47 -37.05 21.83
CA MET A 1 -25.12 -37.11 20.51
C MET A 1 -24.16 -36.61 19.45
N SER A 2 -24.19 -37.26 18.28
CA SER A 2 -23.33 -37.03 17.12
C SER A 2 -23.26 -35.58 16.66
N PHE A 3 -22.07 -35.18 16.18
CA PHE A 3 -21.93 -34.03 15.31
C PHE A 3 -22.24 -34.47 13.86
N PHE A 4 -23.26 -33.84 13.30
CA PHE A 4 -23.80 -34.08 11.96
C PHE A 4 -22.73 -33.95 10.87
N SER A 5 -22.49 -35.03 10.14
CA SER A 5 -21.83 -35.00 8.83
C SER A 5 -22.77 -34.39 7.79
N CYS A 6 -22.72 -33.07 7.63
CA CYS A 6 -23.31 -32.40 6.47
C CYS A 6 -22.34 -32.48 5.28
N TYR A 7 -22.13 -33.68 4.74
CA TYR A 7 -21.59 -33.81 3.39
C TYR A 7 -22.78 -33.90 2.42
N PRO A 8 -23.00 -32.90 1.56
CA PRO A 8 -24.00 -33.03 0.51
C PRO A 8 -23.53 -34.11 -0.48
N GLY A 9 -24.24 -35.24 -0.48
CA GLY A 9 -24.07 -36.28 -1.47
C GLY A 9 -24.50 -35.77 -2.84
N PHE A 10 -23.53 -35.57 -3.72
CA PHE A 10 -23.80 -35.42 -5.14
C PHE A 10 -23.75 -36.79 -5.79
N SER A 11 -24.94 -37.39 -5.91
CA SER A 11 -25.21 -38.44 -6.87
C SER A 11 -25.31 -37.83 -8.27
N SER A 12 -24.64 -38.52 -9.20
CA SER A 12 -24.80 -38.57 -10.66
C SER A 12 -25.86 -37.67 -11.31
N GLU A 13 -25.42 -36.87 -12.30
CA GLU A 13 -25.89 -36.86 -13.71
C GLU A 13 -25.76 -35.46 -14.34
N ASN A 14 -24.88 -35.39 -15.34
CA ASN A 14 -25.01 -34.62 -16.57
C ASN A 14 -25.65 -33.21 -16.46
N SER A 15 -24.82 -32.19 -16.30
CA SER A 15 -25.19 -30.83 -16.68
C SER A 15 -23.95 -30.10 -17.15
N THR A 16 -23.90 -29.84 -18.45
CA THR A 16 -22.99 -28.94 -19.14
C THR A 16 -23.23 -27.50 -18.65
N SER A 17 -22.88 -27.21 -17.41
CA SER A 17 -22.86 -25.85 -16.89
C SER A 17 -21.46 -25.30 -17.10
N SER A 18 -21.32 -24.51 -18.16
CA SER A 18 -20.25 -23.53 -18.35
C SER A 18 -20.31 -22.51 -17.21
N ASN A 19 -19.94 -22.93 -16.00
CA ASN A 19 -19.73 -22.01 -14.90
C ASN A 19 -18.33 -21.45 -15.09
N SER A 20 -18.28 -20.34 -15.81
CA SER A 20 -17.22 -19.35 -15.68
C SER A 20 -17.10 -19.03 -14.19
N SER A 21 -16.23 -19.78 -13.50
CA SER A 21 -15.86 -19.48 -12.13
C SER A 21 -15.33 -18.05 -12.16
N PRO A 22 -15.87 -17.12 -11.36
CA PRO A 22 -15.30 -15.78 -11.29
C PRO A 22 -13.81 -15.96 -10.97
N PRO A 23 -12.91 -15.22 -11.64
CA PRO A 23 -11.48 -15.43 -11.50
C PRO A 23 -11.17 -15.42 -10.01
N ALA A 24 -10.58 -16.52 -9.53
CA ALA A 24 -10.23 -16.65 -8.13
C ALA A 24 -9.50 -15.36 -7.73
N LEU A 25 -9.80 -14.83 -6.55
CA LEU A 25 -9.13 -13.64 -6.01
C LEU A 25 -7.60 -13.70 -6.23
N GLU A 26 -7.05 -14.92 -6.21
CA GLU A 26 -5.68 -15.30 -6.57
C GLU A 26 -5.23 -14.83 -7.98
N GLU A 27 -6.01 -15.09 -9.05
CA GLU A 27 -5.69 -14.64 -10.42
C GLU A 27 -5.80 -13.12 -10.56
N GLN A 28 -6.77 -12.49 -9.87
CA GLN A 28 -6.87 -11.02 -9.86
C GLN A 28 -5.68 -10.38 -9.15
N LEU A 29 -5.20 -10.95 -8.04
CA LEU A 29 -4.02 -10.46 -7.34
C LEU A 29 -2.74 -10.70 -8.14
N LEU A 30 -2.60 -11.86 -8.79
CA LEU A 30 -1.47 -12.18 -9.68
C LEU A 30 -1.46 -11.33 -10.95
N GLN A 31 -2.60 -11.04 -11.56
CA GLN A 31 -2.68 -10.09 -12.66
C GLN A 31 -2.35 -8.68 -12.18
N LYS A 32 -2.91 -8.24 -11.04
CA LYS A 32 -2.60 -6.94 -10.43
C LYS A 32 -1.10 -6.82 -10.14
N SER A 33 -0.45 -7.85 -9.60
CA SER A 33 1.00 -7.84 -9.33
C SER A 33 1.84 -7.79 -10.61
N LYS A 34 1.49 -8.58 -11.64
CA LYS A 34 2.17 -8.53 -12.96
C LYS A 34 2.00 -7.18 -13.66
N THR A 35 0.84 -6.53 -13.51
CA THR A 35 0.66 -5.16 -14.03
C THR A 35 1.37 -4.11 -13.18
N SER A 36 1.57 -4.38 -11.89
CA SER A 36 2.29 -3.49 -10.95
C SER A 36 3.79 -3.51 -11.22
N GLU A 37 4.41 -4.68 -11.42
CA GLU A 37 5.87 -4.82 -11.66
C GLU A 37 6.39 -4.01 -12.86
N ARG A 38 5.57 -3.81 -13.90
CA ARG A 38 5.97 -3.02 -15.08
C ARG A 38 5.71 -1.52 -14.97
N LYS A 39 4.95 -1.06 -13.98
CA LYS A 39 4.57 0.35 -13.83
C LYS A 39 4.91 0.97 -12.48
N SER A 40 5.34 0.20 -11.49
CA SER A 40 5.86 0.76 -10.24
C SER A 40 7.12 1.55 -10.55
N GLN A 41 6.95 2.85 -10.75
CA GLN A 41 8.03 3.80 -10.86
C GLN A 41 8.85 3.68 -9.59
N ASN A 42 10.02 3.06 -9.67
CA ASN A 42 10.94 3.04 -8.54
C ASN A 42 11.21 4.48 -8.09
N ILE A 43 11.38 4.66 -6.79
CA ILE A 43 11.79 5.95 -6.24
C ILE A 43 13.29 6.08 -6.45
N SER A 44 13.68 7.19 -7.06
CA SER A 44 15.07 7.54 -7.25
C SER A 44 15.70 8.00 -5.93
N VAL A 45 17.01 7.79 -5.80
CA VAL A 45 17.78 8.31 -4.66
C VAL A 45 17.64 9.83 -4.53
N ALA A 46 17.49 10.54 -5.66
CA ALA A 46 17.25 11.98 -5.69
C ALA A 46 15.92 12.37 -5.02
N GLU A 47 14.83 11.64 -5.27
CA GLU A 47 13.53 11.87 -4.63
C GLU A 47 13.60 11.66 -3.10
N LEU A 48 14.30 10.61 -2.64
CA LEU A 48 14.51 10.40 -1.21
C LEU A 48 15.35 11.52 -0.57
N ASN A 49 16.40 11.96 -1.25
CA ASN A 49 17.21 13.09 -0.78
C ASN A 49 16.42 14.40 -0.75
N PHE A 50 15.50 14.60 -1.70
CA PHE A 50 14.61 15.76 -1.74
C PHE A 50 13.64 15.77 -0.55
N LEU A 51 13.04 14.62 -0.21
CA LEU A 51 12.16 14.50 0.98
C LEU A 51 12.87 14.90 2.26
N ASN A 52 14.11 14.40 2.44
CA ASN A 52 14.98 14.68 3.58
C ASN A 52 15.62 16.08 3.54
N GLY A 53 15.52 16.78 2.42
CA GLY A 53 16.06 18.11 2.21
C GLY A 53 15.43 19.13 3.17
N ARG A 54 16.30 19.93 3.80
CA ARG A 54 15.90 21.13 4.54
C ARG A 54 15.97 22.33 3.61
N PHE A 55 14.80 22.87 3.28
CA PHE A 55 14.67 24.13 2.57
C PHE A 55 14.76 25.23 3.63
N GLY A 56 15.68 26.18 3.46
CA GLY A 56 15.85 27.29 4.41
C GLY A 56 14.66 28.26 4.41
N ALA A 57 14.91 29.52 4.74
CA ALA A 57 13.90 30.56 4.63
C ALA A 57 13.62 30.86 3.13
N ILE A 58 12.66 30.15 2.55
CA ILE A 58 12.15 30.36 1.19
C ILE A 58 10.81 31.12 1.24
N SER A 59 10.46 31.79 0.13
CA SER A 59 9.19 32.51 0.01
C SER A 59 7.99 31.57 0.19
N ALA A 60 6.84 32.09 0.62
CA ALA A 60 5.65 31.27 0.86
C ALA A 60 5.17 30.53 -0.41
N THR A 61 5.33 31.15 -1.59
CA THR A 61 5.04 30.50 -2.89
C THR A 61 5.97 29.31 -3.15
N ALA A 62 7.27 29.47 -2.93
CA ALA A 62 8.23 28.38 -3.07
C ALA A 62 8.00 27.27 -2.02
N GLN A 63 7.50 27.61 -0.83
CA GLN A 63 7.13 26.61 0.18
C GLN A 63 5.99 25.72 -0.30
N LEU A 64 4.98 26.29 -0.96
CA LEU A 64 3.88 25.52 -1.53
C LEU A 64 4.37 24.57 -2.63
N GLU A 65 5.21 25.05 -3.56
CA GLU A 65 5.79 24.19 -4.62
C GLU A 65 6.61 23.03 -4.05
N VAL A 66 7.43 23.30 -3.03
CA VAL A 66 8.20 22.27 -2.33
C VAL A 66 7.27 21.27 -1.64
N LEU A 67 6.22 21.73 -0.97
CA LEU A 67 5.26 20.86 -0.29
C LEU A 67 4.46 20.00 -1.27
N ASP A 68 4.06 20.56 -2.41
CA ASP A 68 3.37 19.83 -3.47
C ASP A 68 4.25 18.71 -4.04
N GLU A 69 5.52 18.98 -4.31
CA GLU A 69 6.46 17.95 -4.76
C GLU A 69 6.74 16.91 -3.65
N LYS A 70 6.86 17.32 -2.38
CA LYS A 70 6.98 16.36 -1.26
C LYS A 70 5.75 15.44 -1.19
N ILE A 71 4.54 15.98 -1.29
CA ILE A 71 3.29 15.21 -1.28
C ILE A 71 3.26 14.21 -2.45
N LYS A 72 3.69 14.62 -3.65
CA LYS A 72 3.74 13.75 -4.83
C LYS A 72 4.70 12.58 -4.63
N ILE A 73 5.87 12.82 -4.05
CA ILE A 73 6.83 11.75 -3.73
C ILE A 73 6.29 10.84 -2.63
N TRP A 74 5.64 11.38 -1.58
CA TRP A 74 5.01 10.57 -0.53
C TRP A 74 3.88 9.69 -1.05
N LYS A 75 3.03 10.18 -1.96
CA LYS A 75 2.01 9.36 -2.63
C LYS A 75 2.63 8.23 -3.45
N LYS A 76 3.76 8.50 -4.11
CA LYS A 76 4.51 7.47 -4.83
C LYS A 76 5.06 6.40 -3.88
N LEU A 77 5.58 6.81 -2.71
CA LEU A 77 6.01 5.91 -1.64
C LEU A 77 4.84 5.05 -1.11
N GLU A 78 3.68 5.66 -0.88
CA GLU A 78 2.46 4.99 -0.41
C GLU A 78 2.05 3.87 -1.38
N HIS A 79 1.98 4.18 -2.68
CA HIS A 79 1.65 3.19 -3.70
C HIS A 79 2.63 2.02 -3.74
N ILE A 80 3.93 2.27 -3.58
CA ILE A 80 4.95 1.21 -3.54
C ILE A 80 4.81 0.38 -2.26
N ALA A 81 4.66 1.02 -1.10
CA ALA A 81 4.50 0.35 0.19
C ALA A 81 3.27 -0.57 0.20
N ILE A 82 2.14 -0.11 -0.35
CA ILE A 82 0.93 -0.93 -0.49
C ILE A 82 1.18 -2.13 -1.42
N ALA A 83 1.87 -1.92 -2.55
CA ALA A 83 2.19 -3.00 -3.47
C ALA A 83 3.12 -4.05 -2.84
N GLU A 84 4.15 -3.62 -2.12
CA GLU A 84 5.08 -4.48 -1.39
C GLU A 84 4.38 -5.26 -0.27
N LEU A 85 3.54 -4.59 0.53
CA LEU A 85 2.76 -5.24 1.58
C LEU A 85 1.82 -6.32 1.03
N ASN A 86 1.13 -6.03 -0.07
CA ASN A 86 0.26 -7.00 -0.74
C ASN A 86 1.05 -8.21 -1.24
N LEU A 87 2.24 -7.99 -1.82
CA LEU A 87 3.11 -9.07 -2.30
C LEU A 87 3.64 -9.92 -1.14
N MET A 88 4.11 -9.30 -0.06
CA MET A 88 4.57 -10.02 1.14
C MET A 88 3.45 -10.82 1.78
N SER A 89 2.25 -10.25 1.86
CA SER A 89 1.06 -10.93 2.40
C SER A 89 0.66 -12.13 1.54
N LEU A 90 0.69 -11.99 0.21
CA LEU A 90 0.44 -13.09 -0.72
C LEU A 90 1.48 -14.21 -0.54
N ASN A 91 2.76 -13.87 -0.45
CA ASN A 91 3.85 -14.82 -0.24
C ASN A 91 3.67 -15.57 1.09
N LEU A 92 3.29 -14.87 2.17
CA LEU A 92 2.99 -15.49 3.46
C LEU A 92 1.82 -16.48 3.36
N VAL A 93 0.75 -16.13 2.66
CA VAL A 93 -0.40 -17.04 2.44
C VAL A 93 0.02 -18.28 1.65
N HIS A 94 0.83 -18.12 0.59
CA HIS A 94 1.35 -19.25 -0.18
C HIS A 94 2.24 -20.17 0.66
N GLU A 95 3.12 -19.61 1.47
CA GLU A 95 4.02 -20.37 2.34
C GLU A 95 3.25 -21.13 3.42
N VAL A 96 2.28 -20.47 4.08
CA VAL A 96 1.40 -21.12 5.07
C VAL A 96 0.62 -22.26 4.41
N ARG A 97 0.08 -22.06 3.20
CA ARG A 97 -0.65 -23.08 2.45
C ARG A 97 0.26 -24.26 2.08
N ALA A 98 1.45 -23.99 1.54
CA ALA A 98 2.43 -25.01 1.15
C ALA A 98 2.94 -25.84 2.34
N ASN A 99 2.97 -25.23 3.53
CA ASN A 99 3.44 -25.87 4.76
C ASN A 99 2.32 -26.35 5.68
N THR A 100 1.05 -26.33 5.22
CA THR A 100 -0.07 -26.88 6.00
C THR A 100 0.21 -28.36 6.31
N GLY A 101 0.50 -28.69 7.56
CA GLY A 101 0.85 -30.04 8.02
C GLY A 101 2.35 -30.32 8.22
N LYS A 102 3.25 -29.35 7.96
CA LYS A 102 4.68 -29.48 8.25
C LYS A 102 5.08 -28.54 9.40
N SER A 103 5.96 -28.99 10.29
CA SER A 103 6.55 -28.18 11.36
C SER A 103 7.57 -27.18 10.77
N PHE A 104 7.11 -26.22 9.99
CA PHE A 104 7.95 -25.19 9.38
C PHE A 104 7.62 -23.81 9.96
N GLU A 105 7.70 -23.72 11.28
CA GLU A 105 7.38 -22.53 12.07
C GLU A 105 8.36 -21.38 11.80
N GLY A 106 9.60 -21.68 11.41
CA GLY A 106 10.67 -20.69 11.19
C GLY A 106 10.39 -19.73 10.03
N VAL A 107 10.14 -20.24 8.82
CA VAL A 107 9.94 -19.37 7.64
C VAL A 107 8.63 -18.60 7.72
N THR A 108 7.57 -19.24 8.22
CA THR A 108 6.30 -18.55 8.49
C THR A 108 6.50 -17.41 9.51
N GLY A 109 7.31 -17.62 10.55
CA GLY A 109 7.67 -16.60 11.52
C GLY A 109 8.41 -15.41 10.89
N ILE A 110 9.41 -15.68 10.04
CA ILE A 110 10.16 -14.63 9.32
C ILE A 110 9.22 -13.84 8.39
N MET A 111 8.34 -14.51 7.64
CA MET A 111 7.39 -13.83 6.75
C MET A 111 6.38 -12.98 7.53
N LYS A 112 5.89 -13.45 8.68
CA LYS A 112 5.03 -12.64 9.57
C LYS A 112 5.75 -11.37 10.05
N GLN A 113 7.04 -11.48 10.40
CA GLN A 113 7.85 -10.32 10.78
C GLN A 113 8.05 -9.34 9.61
N GLN A 114 8.25 -9.85 8.39
CA GLN A 114 8.35 -9.02 7.18
C GLN A 114 7.05 -8.26 6.90
N VAL A 115 5.90 -8.93 7.01
CA VAL A 115 4.58 -8.29 6.86
C VAL A 115 4.40 -7.20 7.93
N ALA A 116 4.69 -7.49 9.20
CA ALA A 116 4.59 -6.50 10.27
C ALA A 116 5.54 -5.29 10.06
N LEU A 117 6.74 -5.51 9.50
CA LEU A 117 7.68 -4.44 9.18
C LEU A 117 7.20 -3.60 7.98
N ALA A 118 6.59 -4.22 6.98
CA ALA A 118 5.97 -3.52 5.85
C ALA A 118 4.77 -2.67 6.30
N GLU A 119 3.91 -3.21 7.17
CA GLU A 119 2.78 -2.46 7.78
C GLU A 119 3.28 -1.24 8.55
N LYS A 120 4.33 -1.39 9.36
CA LYS A 120 4.93 -0.27 10.08
C LYS A 120 5.51 0.78 9.14
N SER A 121 6.17 0.34 8.05
CA SER A 121 6.70 1.25 7.03
C SER A 121 5.58 2.04 6.35
N MET A 122 4.46 1.39 6.04
CA MET A 122 3.26 2.04 5.49
C MET A 122 2.69 3.09 6.45
N GLN A 123 2.56 2.78 7.75
CA GLN A 123 2.11 3.75 8.76
C GLN A 123 2.99 5.01 8.82
N ILE A 124 4.31 4.86 8.67
CA ILE A 124 5.24 5.99 8.64
C ILE A 124 5.02 6.85 7.40
N VAL A 125 4.80 6.21 6.24
CA VAL A 125 4.49 6.92 4.99
C VAL A 125 3.19 7.72 5.12
N ASP A 126 2.13 7.10 5.65
CA ASP A 126 0.83 7.73 5.86
C ASP A 126 0.94 8.95 6.80
N GLN A 127 1.68 8.81 7.90
CA GLN A 127 1.90 9.89 8.84
C GLN A 127 2.65 11.08 8.19
N ASN A 128 3.71 10.81 7.43
CA ASN A 128 4.49 11.85 6.77
C ASN A 128 3.69 12.54 5.65
N LEU A 129 2.87 11.78 4.92
CA LEU A 129 1.97 12.34 3.92
C LEU A 129 0.95 13.27 4.56
N LEU A 130 0.34 12.86 5.67
CA LEU A 130 -0.62 13.67 6.42
C LEU A 130 0.02 14.97 6.92
N GLU A 131 1.22 14.90 7.49
CA GLU A 131 1.95 16.08 7.95
C GLU A 131 2.25 17.05 6.78
N ALA A 132 2.68 16.52 5.64
CA ALA A 132 2.96 17.34 4.45
C ALA A 132 1.70 18.06 3.94
N VAL A 133 0.55 17.37 3.92
CA VAL A 133 -0.74 17.95 3.52
C VAL A 133 -1.21 19.02 4.52
N MET A 134 -1.06 18.77 5.83
CA MET A 134 -1.40 19.75 6.86
C MET A 134 -0.53 21.01 6.75
N ASN A 135 0.78 20.84 6.55
CA ASN A 135 1.71 21.95 6.37
C ASN A 135 1.35 22.78 5.13
N ARG A 136 0.98 22.13 4.03
CA ARG A 136 0.50 22.81 2.81
C ARG A 136 -0.71 23.68 3.10
N ASN A 137 -1.74 23.11 3.74
CA ASN A 137 -2.96 23.84 4.07
C ASN A 137 -2.69 25.02 5.02
N LEU A 138 -1.78 24.85 5.97
CA LEU A 138 -1.40 25.92 6.91
C LEU A 138 -0.68 27.08 6.22
N VAL A 139 0.19 26.80 5.23
CA VAL A 139 0.82 27.84 4.41
C VAL A 139 -0.21 28.55 3.53
N GLU A 140 -1.14 27.82 2.92
CA GLU A 140 -2.23 28.42 2.12
C GLU A 140 -3.10 29.38 2.95
N ILE A 141 -3.50 28.99 4.16
CA ILE A 141 -4.27 29.85 5.07
C ILE A 141 -3.49 31.12 5.42
N LYS A 142 -2.21 31.00 5.78
CA LYS A 142 -1.37 32.17 6.09
C LYS A 142 -1.21 33.11 4.89
N CYS A 143 -1.05 32.57 3.68
CA CYS A 143 -1.01 33.38 2.47
C CYS A 143 -2.33 34.14 2.25
N PHE A 144 -3.47 33.46 2.47
CA PHE A 144 -4.78 34.09 2.35
C PHE A 144 -4.98 35.21 3.38
N GLU A 145 -4.64 34.98 4.65
CA GLU A 145 -4.71 35.98 5.72
C GLU A 145 -3.87 37.22 5.41
N ILE A 146 -2.66 37.04 4.88
CA ILE A 146 -1.77 38.15 4.47
C ILE A 146 -2.42 38.94 3.33
N ILE A 147 -2.94 38.27 2.30
CA ILE A 147 -3.58 38.94 1.15
C ILE A 147 -4.80 39.74 1.61
N CYS A 148 -5.66 39.16 2.46
CA CYS A 148 -6.80 39.87 3.03
C CYS A 148 -6.38 41.08 3.88
N SER A 149 -5.26 41.00 4.59
CA SER A 149 -4.74 42.11 5.40
C SER A 149 -4.26 43.29 4.55
N PHE A 150 -3.86 43.07 3.30
CA PHE A 150 -3.45 44.15 2.37
C PHE A 150 -4.59 44.73 1.54
N LEU A 151 -5.77 44.08 1.52
CA LEU A 151 -6.95 44.54 0.77
C LEU A 151 -7.84 45.52 1.57
N ILE A 152 -7.55 45.75 2.85
CA ILE A 152 -8.20 46.74 3.73
C ILE A 152 -7.32 47.99 3.78
#